data_AF-A0A1D2WG11-F1
#
_entry.id   AF-A0A1D2WG11-F1
#
_cell.length_a   1.000
_cell.length_b   1.000
_cell.length_c   1.000
_cell.angle_alpha   90.00
_cell.angle_beta   90.00
_cell.angle_gamma   90.00
#
_symmetry.space_group_name_H-M   'P 1'
#
loop_
_entity.id
_entity.type
_entity.pdbx_description
1 polymer ?
#
loop_
_entity_poly.entity_id
_entity_poly.type
_entity_poly.pdbx_seq_one_letter_code
_entity_poly.pdbx_strand_id
1 'polypeptide(L)'
;MVGTEITNSFINIIDQFIAFIPTLVAIIILIIVGKIVGTFLGKLGARFLDKIGLDDLVDKTIIGGMIKRAQMSTVGFFDAVIRWFIYIVFAMIILDLLNIEVVNNFISMIILYIPLMVSAFIVLLVGLLVVDFISDLVKKVLISTGVDEKFEETAFGASVKSGGLTVSGTVSGLIRLFGYLVFLAAASNILQLTMITQLFIDITQYLPRLFTGILILIIGLLSIDVVMDYISSAFKGISTEEIDIFLPLLRGFLYLIVILLALDTMLVNTSILYLFLGPLAWGLAVVIAFKYGVKDAIVAYAKERK
;
A
#
# COMPACT_ATOMS: atom_id res chain seq x y z
N MET A 1 20.06 -45.16 -42.33
CA MET A 1 19.32 -43.90 -42.07
C MET A 1 19.70 -43.30 -40.71
N VAL A 2 19.84 -44.08 -39.63
CA VAL A 2 20.27 -43.55 -38.31
C VAL A 2 21.75 -43.10 -38.27
N GLY A 3 22.66 -43.84 -38.92
CA GLY A 3 24.08 -43.47 -38.94
C GLY A 3 24.38 -42.13 -39.62
N THR A 4 23.57 -41.75 -40.62
CA THR A 4 23.71 -40.47 -41.34
C THR A 4 23.23 -39.29 -40.50
N GLU A 5 22.22 -39.45 -39.64
CA GLU A 5 21.72 -38.36 -38.79
C GLU A 5 22.67 -38.03 -37.64
N ILE A 6 23.32 -39.04 -37.04
CA ILE A 6 24.33 -38.84 -35.99
C ILE A 6 25.57 -38.16 -36.58
N THR A 7 26.04 -38.60 -37.75
CA THR A 7 27.17 -37.97 -38.43
C THR A 7 26.86 -36.53 -38.82
N ASN A 8 25.65 -36.25 -39.33
CA ASN A 8 25.23 -34.89 -39.65
C ASN A 8 25.13 -34.00 -38.41
N SER A 9 24.65 -34.52 -37.28
CA SER A 9 24.61 -33.79 -36.01
C SER A 9 26.00 -33.45 -35.48
N PHE A 10 26.96 -34.38 -35.61
CA PHE A 10 28.34 -34.15 -35.21
C PHE A 10 29.04 -33.11 -36.09
N ILE A 11 28.82 -33.17 -37.41
CA ILE A 11 29.32 -32.17 -38.37
C ILE A 11 28.75 -30.78 -38.04
N ASN A 12 27.44 -30.68 -37.77
CA ASN A 12 26.81 -29.41 -37.40
C ASN A 12 27.41 -28.78 -36.13
N ILE A 13 27.75 -29.60 -35.11
CA ILE A 13 28.41 -29.10 -33.90
C ILE A 13 29.83 -28.61 -34.21
N ILE A 14 30.57 -29.31 -35.05
CA ILE A 14 31.90 -28.89 -35.49
C ILE A 14 31.83 -27.58 -36.26
N ASP A 15 30.88 -27.45 -37.18
CA ASP A 15 30.69 -26.23 -37.97
C ASP A 15 30.31 -25.04 -37.09
N GLN A 16 29.43 -25.24 -36.11
CA GLN A 16 29.11 -24.22 -35.10
C GLN A 16 30.34 -23.84 -34.25
N PHE A 17 31.14 -24.82 -33.85
CA PHE A 17 32.37 -24.57 -33.09
C PHE A 17 33.40 -23.78 -33.90
N ILE A 18 33.60 -24.14 -35.18
CA ILE A 18 34.49 -23.41 -36.10
C ILE A 18 33.96 -21.99 -36.32
N ALA A 19 32.65 -21.81 -36.50
CA ALA A 19 32.01 -20.50 -36.66
C ALA A 19 32.11 -19.62 -35.39
N PHE A 20 32.31 -20.22 -34.21
CA PHE A 20 32.51 -19.50 -32.96
C PHE A 20 33.95 -18.99 -32.79
N ILE A 21 34.95 -19.56 -33.48
CA ILE A 21 36.36 -19.14 -33.38
C ILE A 21 36.55 -17.65 -33.74
N PRO A 22 36.02 -17.13 -34.87
CA PRO A 22 36.11 -15.69 -35.17
C PRO A 22 35.50 -14.81 -34.07
N THR A 23 34.35 -15.20 -33.53
CA THR A 23 33.68 -14.47 -32.44
C THR A 23 34.52 -14.48 -31.17
N LEU A 24 35.10 -15.62 -30.78
CA LEU A 24 36.02 -15.72 -29.65
C LEU A 24 37.22 -14.79 -29.80
N VAL A 25 37.83 -14.75 -30.99
CA VAL A 25 38.95 -13.84 -31.27
C VAL A 25 38.52 -12.39 -31.11
N ALA A 26 37.35 -12.01 -31.65
CA ALA A 26 36.81 -10.66 -31.49
C ALA A 26 36.52 -10.30 -30.02
N ILE A 27 36.00 -11.23 -29.22
CA ILE A 27 35.80 -11.02 -27.78
C ILE A 27 37.13 -10.80 -27.05
N ILE A 28 38.13 -11.64 -27.33
CA ILE A 28 39.46 -11.51 -26.73
C ILE A 28 40.05 -10.14 -27.07
N ILE A 29 39.94 -9.71 -28.34
CA ILE A 29 40.37 -8.38 -28.77
C ILE A 29 39.62 -7.29 -28.00
N LEU A 30 38.30 -7.37 -27.89
CA LEU A 30 37.48 -6.39 -27.18
C LEU A 30 37.81 -6.32 -25.68
N ILE A 31 38.11 -7.44 -25.02
CA ILE A 31 38.56 -7.46 -23.62
C ILE A 31 39.90 -6.74 -23.49
N ILE A 32 40.84 -7.02 -24.38
CA ILE A 32 42.16 -6.39 -24.38
C ILE A 32 42.02 -4.88 -24.62
N VAL A 33 41.25 -4.48 -25.64
CA VAL A 33 41.00 -3.07 -25.96
C VAL A 33 40.29 -2.38 -24.81
N GLY A 34 39.23 -2.97 -24.25
CA GLY A 34 38.50 -2.41 -23.12
C GLY A 34 39.39 -2.19 -21.90
N LYS A 35 40.28 -3.15 -21.59
CA LYS A 35 41.28 -3.00 -20.52
C LYS A 35 42.24 -1.84 -20.77
N ILE A 36 42.76 -1.72 -22.00
CA ILE A 36 43.69 -0.67 -22.39
C ILE A 36 43.00 0.70 -22.35
N VAL A 37 41.86 0.83 -23.04
CA VAL A 37 41.08 2.07 -23.15
C VAL A 37 40.58 2.50 -21.77
N GLY A 38 40.04 1.59 -20.98
CA GLY A 38 39.58 1.90 -19.62
C GLY A 38 40.72 2.42 -18.76
N THR A 39 41.87 1.73 -18.75
CA THR A 39 43.04 2.18 -18.00
C THR A 39 43.57 3.53 -18.47
N PHE A 40 43.54 3.78 -19.79
CA PHE A 40 43.98 5.04 -20.37
C PHE A 40 43.03 6.20 -20.00
N LEU A 41 41.73 6.02 -20.25
CA LEU A 41 40.71 7.03 -19.97
C LEU A 41 40.54 7.28 -18.48
N GLY A 42 40.63 6.26 -17.64
CA GLY A 42 40.61 6.41 -16.18
C GLY A 42 41.76 7.30 -15.70
N LYS A 43 42.99 7.03 -16.15
CA LYS A 43 44.17 7.84 -15.83
C LYS A 43 44.11 9.26 -16.40
N LEU A 44 43.52 9.42 -17.59
CA LEU A 44 43.37 10.73 -18.24
C LEU A 44 42.31 11.57 -17.53
N GLY A 45 41.15 10.98 -17.26
CA GLY A 45 40.06 11.59 -16.49
C GLY A 45 40.53 11.96 -15.09
N ALA A 46 41.15 11.03 -14.37
CA ALA A 46 41.72 11.28 -13.05
C ALA A 46 42.69 12.48 -13.03
N ARG A 47 43.61 12.56 -14.00
CA ARG A 47 44.52 13.71 -14.14
C ARG A 47 43.80 15.02 -14.43
N PHE A 48 42.74 14.98 -15.24
CA PHE A 48 41.92 16.16 -15.50
C PHE A 48 41.16 16.60 -14.26
N LEU A 49 40.60 15.66 -13.49
CA LEU A 49 39.87 15.90 -12.24
C LEU A 49 40.77 16.45 -11.14
N ASP A 50 42.00 15.94 -11.06
CA ASP A 50 43.06 16.47 -10.18
C ASP A 50 43.39 17.93 -10.53
N LYS A 51 43.56 18.21 -11.83
CA LYS A 51 43.90 19.55 -12.32
C LYS A 51 42.83 20.61 -12.06
N ILE A 52 41.55 20.22 -11.97
CA ILE A 52 40.44 21.14 -11.66
C ILE A 52 40.16 21.24 -10.15
N GLY A 53 40.94 20.56 -9.30
CA GLY A 53 40.77 20.60 -7.85
C GLY A 53 39.52 19.86 -7.36
N LEU A 54 39.12 18.77 -8.04
CA LEU A 54 37.93 18.02 -7.65
C LEU A 54 38.04 17.42 -6.24
N ASP A 55 39.24 17.05 -5.82
CA ASP A 55 39.51 16.51 -4.47
C ASP A 55 39.01 17.47 -3.38
N ASP A 56 39.35 18.77 -3.47
CA ASP A 56 38.94 19.78 -2.49
C ASP A 56 37.42 20.04 -2.46
N LEU A 57 36.75 19.84 -3.60
CA LEU A 57 35.31 20.04 -3.74
C LEU A 57 34.53 18.85 -3.18
N VAL A 58 34.96 17.62 -3.46
CA VAL A 58 34.26 16.39 -3.06
C VAL A 58 34.57 16.01 -1.62
N ASP A 59 35.78 16.29 -1.13
CA ASP A 59 36.18 16.00 0.25
C ASP A 59 35.37 16.75 1.31
N LYS A 60 34.74 17.87 0.93
CA LYS A 60 33.82 18.64 1.78
C LYS A 60 32.40 18.08 1.80
N THR A 61 32.12 17.05 1.01
CA THR A 61 30.80 16.42 0.90
C THR A 61 30.73 15.12 1.71
N ILE A 62 29.50 14.63 1.91
CA ILE A 62 29.24 13.34 2.56
C ILE A 62 29.91 12.18 1.78
N ILE A 63 29.99 12.29 0.46
CA ILE A 63 30.59 11.28 -0.42
C ILE A 63 32.11 11.21 -0.20
N GLY A 64 32.80 12.35 -0.11
CA GLY A 64 34.22 12.41 0.22
C GLY A 64 34.54 11.74 1.56
N GLY A 65 33.69 11.94 2.57
CA GLY A 65 33.80 11.26 3.87
C GLY A 65 33.61 9.73 3.80
N MET A 66 32.89 9.21 2.82
CA MET A 66 32.79 7.76 2.56
C MET A 66 34.03 7.24 1.81
N ILE A 67 34.51 7.98 0.82
CA ILE A 67 35.71 7.63 0.03
C ILE A 67 36.95 7.53 0.92
N LYS A 68 37.16 8.51 1.82
CA LYS A 68 38.28 8.50 2.78
C LYS A 68 38.23 7.33 3.75
N ARG A 69 37.04 6.93 4.19
CA ARG A 69 36.85 5.76 5.08
C ARG A 69 37.20 4.45 4.38
N ALA A 70 37.07 4.38 3.07
CA ALA A 70 37.53 3.25 2.26
C ALA A 70 39.04 3.27 1.97
N GLN A 71 39.82 4.17 2.59
CA GLN A 71 41.25 4.39 2.34
C GLN A 71 41.57 4.68 0.86
N MET A 72 40.64 5.32 0.14
CA MET A 72 40.81 5.75 -1.25
C MET A 72 40.90 7.28 -1.35
N SER A 73 41.60 7.79 -2.36
CA SER A 73 41.53 9.21 -2.74
C SER A 73 40.32 9.47 -3.64
N THR A 74 39.83 10.72 -3.66
CA THR A 74 38.72 11.13 -4.52
C THR A 74 39.09 10.94 -6.00
N VAL A 75 40.25 11.43 -6.46
CA VAL A 75 40.78 11.15 -7.81
C VAL A 75 40.91 9.65 -8.11
N GLY A 76 41.37 8.83 -7.14
CA GLY A 76 41.50 7.38 -7.30
C GLY A 76 40.14 6.65 -7.38
N PHE A 77 39.14 7.15 -6.66
CA PHE A 77 37.76 6.70 -6.77
C PHE A 77 37.20 6.97 -8.16
N PHE A 78 37.37 8.20 -8.69
CA PHE A 78 36.89 8.53 -10.03
C PHE A 78 37.64 7.79 -11.14
N ASP A 79 38.95 7.54 -11.01
CA ASP A 79 39.70 6.64 -11.90
C ASP A 79 39.06 5.24 -11.94
N ALA A 80 38.76 4.67 -10.76
CA ALA A 80 38.12 3.37 -10.66
C ALA A 80 36.71 3.36 -11.27
N VAL A 81 35.91 4.40 -11.03
CA VAL A 81 34.56 4.55 -11.59
C VAL A 81 34.61 4.66 -13.12
N ILE A 82 35.50 5.49 -13.67
CA ILE A 82 35.66 5.66 -15.12
C ILE A 82 36.11 4.33 -15.75
N ARG A 83 37.10 3.65 -15.16
CA ARG A 83 37.53 2.31 -15.64
C ARG A 83 36.38 1.32 -15.65
N TRP A 84 35.65 1.24 -14.55
CA TRP A 84 34.53 0.31 -14.40
C TRP A 84 33.42 0.59 -15.42
N PHE A 85 33.11 1.86 -15.64
CA PHE A 85 32.16 2.27 -16.68
C PHE A 85 32.60 1.83 -18.08
N ILE A 86 33.87 2.06 -18.44
CA ILE A 86 34.40 1.61 -19.73
C ILE A 86 34.36 0.09 -19.85
N TYR A 87 34.69 -0.66 -18.78
CA TYR A 87 34.59 -2.12 -18.79
C TYR A 87 33.17 -2.60 -19.01
N ILE A 88 32.17 -1.93 -18.43
CA ILE A 88 30.76 -2.24 -18.68
C ILE A 88 30.39 -1.99 -20.14
N VAL A 89 30.80 -0.86 -20.72
CA VAL A 89 30.53 -0.56 -22.14
C VAL A 89 31.13 -1.63 -23.05
N PHE A 90 32.38 -2.02 -22.83
CA PHE A 90 33.00 -3.09 -23.62
C PHE A 90 32.38 -4.46 -23.34
N ALA A 91 31.97 -4.75 -22.10
CA ALA A 91 31.22 -5.95 -21.78
C ALA A 91 29.88 -5.98 -22.53
N MET A 92 29.17 -4.85 -22.63
CA MET A 92 27.93 -4.77 -23.42
C MET A 92 28.18 -5.06 -24.90
N ILE A 93 29.24 -4.50 -25.50
CA ILE A 93 29.62 -4.78 -26.89
C ILE A 93 29.93 -6.28 -27.08
N ILE A 94 30.63 -6.90 -26.11
CA ILE A 94 30.91 -8.34 -26.12
C ILE A 94 29.62 -9.17 -26.03
N LEU A 95 28.67 -8.77 -25.18
CA LEU A 95 27.40 -9.46 -25.00
C LEU A 95 26.50 -9.34 -26.24
N ASP A 96 26.54 -8.20 -26.93
CA ASP A 96 25.87 -7.99 -28.22
C ASP A 96 26.53 -8.81 -29.34
N LEU A 97 27.86 -8.85 -29.37
CA LEU A 97 28.63 -9.70 -30.31
C LEU A 97 28.36 -11.19 -30.09
N LEU A 98 28.15 -11.61 -28.85
CA LEU A 98 27.70 -12.97 -28.50
C LEU A 98 26.23 -13.23 -28.88
N ASN A 99 25.53 -12.21 -29.37
CA ASN A 99 24.12 -12.22 -29.75
C ASN A 99 23.24 -12.82 -28.65
N ILE A 100 23.56 -12.49 -27.39
CA ILE A 100 22.77 -12.93 -26.25
C ILE A 100 21.52 -12.05 -26.23
N GLU A 101 20.47 -12.49 -26.92
CA GLU A 101 19.18 -11.79 -27.03
C GLU A 101 18.65 -11.31 -25.67
N VAL A 102 18.90 -12.07 -24.60
CA VAL A 102 18.54 -11.71 -23.22
C VAL A 102 19.12 -10.35 -22.79
N VAL A 103 20.36 -10.05 -23.16
CA VAL A 103 21.03 -8.78 -22.81
C VAL A 103 20.46 -7.64 -23.64
N ASN A 104 20.26 -7.82 -24.95
CA ASN A 104 19.67 -6.81 -25.82
C ASN A 104 18.23 -6.47 -25.42
N ASN A 105 17.45 -7.47 -24.99
CA ASN A 105 16.12 -7.29 -24.43
C ASN A 105 16.16 -6.54 -23.09
N PHE A 106 17.13 -6.84 -22.22
CA PHE A 106 17.31 -6.15 -20.94
C PHE A 106 17.69 -4.67 -21.11
N ILE A 107 18.61 -4.34 -22.03
CA ILE A 107 18.98 -2.96 -22.33
C ILE A 107 17.82 -2.18 -22.94
N SER A 108 17.08 -2.80 -23.87
CA SER A 108 15.87 -2.21 -24.44
C SER A 108 14.83 -1.92 -23.36
N MET A 109 14.63 -2.84 -22.41
CA MET A 109 13.76 -2.64 -21.26
C MET A 109 14.20 -1.45 -20.40
N ILE A 110 15.50 -1.32 -20.09
CA ILE A 110 16.02 -0.18 -19.32
C ILE A 110 15.75 1.14 -20.04
N ILE A 111 16.07 1.23 -21.34
CA ILE A 111 15.88 2.46 -22.12
C ILE A 111 14.41 2.87 -22.16
N LEU A 112 13.50 1.91 -22.31
CA LEU A 112 12.05 2.16 -22.30
C LEU A 112 11.51 2.51 -20.91
N TYR A 113 12.17 2.07 -19.84
CA TYR A 113 11.74 2.34 -18.46
C TYR A 113 12.13 3.75 -17.98
N ILE A 114 13.22 4.34 -18.51
CA ILE A 114 13.66 5.69 -18.12
C ILE A 114 12.56 6.75 -18.31
N PRO A 115 11.89 6.86 -19.48
CA PRO A 115 10.78 7.79 -19.67
C PRO A 115 9.61 7.57 -18.70
N LEU A 116 9.27 6.32 -18.39
CA LEU A 116 8.22 5.98 -17.44
C LEU A 116 8.58 6.45 -16.03
N MET A 117 9.83 6.23 -15.62
CA MET A 117 10.32 6.66 -14.32
C MET A 117 10.30 8.17 -14.16
N VAL A 118 10.74 8.91 -15.18
CA VAL A 118 10.66 10.38 -15.20
C VAL A 118 9.21 10.85 -15.14
N SER A 119 8.32 10.24 -15.93
CA SER A 119 6.90 10.59 -15.95
C SER A 119 6.21 10.35 -14.60
N ALA A 120 6.46 9.18 -13.98
CA ALA A 120 5.93 8.85 -12.67
C ALA A 120 6.44 9.81 -11.59
N PHE A 121 7.73 10.16 -11.64
CA PHE A 121 8.32 11.12 -10.72
C PHE A 121 7.71 12.52 -10.85
N ILE A 122 7.52 13.00 -12.09
CA ILE A 122 6.86 14.29 -12.36
C ILE A 122 5.42 14.27 -11.84
N VAL A 123 4.65 13.22 -12.15
CA VAL A 123 3.26 13.08 -11.69
C VAL A 123 3.18 13.05 -10.18
N LEU A 124 4.07 12.32 -9.51
CA LEU A 124 4.12 12.26 -8.05
C LEU A 124 4.47 13.64 -7.46
N LEU A 125 5.52 14.30 -7.97
CA LEU A 125 5.94 15.62 -7.47
C LEU A 125 4.82 16.66 -7.64
N VAL A 126 4.30 16.82 -8.86
CA VAL A 126 3.22 17.77 -9.15
C VAL A 126 1.96 17.42 -8.37
N GLY A 127 1.61 16.14 -8.32
CA GLY A 127 0.44 15.65 -7.62
C GLY A 127 0.45 15.95 -6.13
N LEU A 128 1.56 15.65 -5.45
CA LEU A 128 1.70 15.94 -4.02
C LEU A 128 1.59 17.45 -3.73
N LEU A 129 2.19 18.30 -4.58
CA LEU A 129 2.05 19.76 -4.46
C LEU A 129 0.59 20.21 -4.62
N VAL A 130 -0.13 19.66 -5.60
CA VAL A 130 -1.55 19.96 -5.83
C VAL A 130 -2.40 19.52 -4.65
N VAL A 131 -2.15 18.33 -4.11
CA VAL A 131 -2.87 17.81 -2.94
C VAL A 131 -2.64 18.70 -1.73
N ASP A 132 -1.39 19.07 -1.45
CA ASP A 132 -1.06 19.96 -0.33
C ASP A 132 -1.76 21.31 -0.47
N PHE A 133 -1.71 21.89 -1.68
CA PHE A 133 -2.41 23.13 -1.97
C PHE A 133 -3.92 23.02 -1.73
N ILE A 134 -4.58 21.98 -2.27
CA ILE A 134 -6.02 21.76 -2.11
C ILE A 134 -6.38 21.53 -0.65
N SER A 135 -5.64 20.66 0.05
CA SER A 135 -5.84 20.38 1.47
C SER A 135 -5.74 21.65 2.32
N ASP A 136 -4.71 22.46 2.10
CA ASP A 136 -4.50 23.68 2.85
C ASP A 136 -5.55 24.75 2.54
N LEU A 137 -6.01 24.84 1.28
CA LEU A 137 -7.14 25.69 0.91
C LEU A 137 -8.42 25.26 1.63
N VAL A 138 -8.75 23.97 1.60
CA VAL A 138 -9.94 23.44 2.29
C VAL A 138 -9.85 23.68 3.79
N LYS A 139 -8.68 23.46 4.40
CA LYS A 139 -8.44 23.76 5.81
C LYS A 139 -8.74 25.22 6.14
N LYS A 140 -8.20 26.16 5.34
CA LYS A 140 -8.42 27.60 5.52
C LYS A 140 -9.90 27.98 5.40
N VAL A 141 -10.62 27.37 4.45
CA VAL A 141 -12.06 27.59 4.28
C VAL A 141 -12.86 27.06 5.47
N LEU A 142 -12.52 25.88 6.00
CA LEU A 142 -13.18 25.32 7.18
C LEU A 142 -12.94 26.16 8.44
N ILE A 143 -11.73 26.67 8.62
CA ILE A 143 -11.42 27.60 9.71
C ILE A 143 -12.16 28.92 9.53
N SER A 144 -12.16 29.52 8.33
CA SER A 144 -12.81 30.83 8.11
C SER A 144 -14.33 30.79 8.22
N THR A 145 -14.95 29.62 8.01
CA THR A 145 -16.39 29.41 8.16
C THR A 145 -16.81 29.14 9.60
N GLY A 146 -15.86 29.05 10.53
CA GLY A 146 -16.12 28.84 11.94
C GLY A 146 -16.53 27.40 12.28
N VAL A 147 -16.19 26.42 11.42
CA VAL A 147 -16.60 25.01 11.61
C VAL A 147 -15.94 24.41 12.84
N ASP A 148 -14.68 24.75 13.10
CA ASP A 148 -13.95 24.24 14.27
C ASP A 148 -14.59 24.78 15.55
N GLU A 149 -14.84 26.08 15.64
CA GLU A 149 -15.44 26.74 16.80
C GLU A 149 -16.84 26.18 17.11
N LYS A 150 -17.69 26.05 16.08
CA LYS A 150 -19.04 25.49 16.25
C LYS A 150 -19.02 24.03 16.70
N PHE A 151 -18.04 23.25 16.26
CA PHE A 151 -17.92 21.86 16.67
C PHE A 151 -17.41 21.74 18.10
N GLU A 152 -16.46 22.58 18.50
CA GLU A 152 -15.89 22.64 19.84
C GLU A 152 -16.91 22.97 20.94
N GLU A 153 -17.97 23.72 20.62
CA GLU A 153 -19.08 23.99 21.54
C GLU A 153 -19.88 22.72 21.90
N THR A 154 -19.74 21.63 21.15
CA THR A 154 -20.39 20.35 21.45
C THR A 154 -19.60 19.55 22.49
N ALA A 155 -20.29 18.75 23.31
CA ALA A 155 -19.66 17.87 24.31
C ALA A 155 -18.64 16.89 23.67
N PHE A 156 -18.93 16.44 22.45
CA PHE A 156 -18.02 15.61 21.67
C PHE A 156 -16.82 16.40 21.14
N GLY A 157 -17.05 17.59 20.57
CA GLY A 157 -15.97 18.41 20.01
C GLY A 157 -14.98 18.92 21.06
N ALA A 158 -15.44 19.26 22.27
CA ALA A 158 -14.55 19.58 23.39
C ALA A 158 -13.59 18.42 23.73
N SER A 159 -14.08 17.19 23.63
CA SER A 159 -13.30 15.97 23.87
C SER A 159 -12.33 15.65 22.72
N VAL A 160 -12.69 15.97 21.48
CA VAL A 160 -11.81 15.83 20.31
C VAL A 160 -10.68 16.87 20.36
N LYS A 161 -10.98 18.12 20.73
CA LYS A 161 -10.00 19.20 20.86
C LYS A 161 -9.01 18.95 21.99
N SER A 162 -9.46 18.39 23.13
CA SER A 162 -8.56 18.06 24.23
C SER A 162 -7.50 17.01 23.83
N GLY A 163 -7.80 16.19 22.82
CA GLY A 163 -6.84 15.30 22.14
C GLY A 163 -5.94 15.97 21.08
N GLY A 164 -6.03 17.29 20.91
CA GLY A 164 -5.23 18.07 19.93
C GLY A 164 -5.72 17.98 18.49
N LEU A 165 -6.93 17.47 18.26
CA LEU A 165 -7.51 17.32 16.93
C LEU A 165 -8.55 18.42 16.64
N THR A 166 -8.58 18.91 15.39
CA THR A 166 -9.63 19.83 14.90
C THR A 166 -10.35 19.23 13.70
N VAL A 167 -11.57 19.70 13.41
CA VAL A 167 -12.35 19.21 12.26
C VAL A 167 -11.64 19.60 10.97
N SER A 168 -11.23 20.87 10.85
CA SER A 168 -10.48 21.38 9.70
C SER A 168 -9.18 20.61 9.46
N GLY A 169 -8.44 20.30 10.54
CA GLY A 169 -7.20 19.54 10.48
C GLY A 169 -7.44 18.08 10.07
N THR A 170 -8.48 17.45 10.61
CA THR A 170 -8.84 16.06 10.29
C THR A 170 -9.29 15.94 8.84
N VAL A 171 -10.23 16.79 8.39
CA VAL A 171 -10.73 16.78 7.00
C VAL A 171 -9.60 17.08 6.01
N SER A 172 -8.78 18.10 6.29
CA SER A 172 -7.62 18.41 5.45
C SER A 172 -6.61 17.27 5.41
N GLY A 173 -6.37 16.61 6.55
CA GLY A 173 -5.50 15.45 6.66
C GLY A 173 -6.01 14.25 5.88
N LEU A 174 -7.34 14.04 5.86
CA LEU A 174 -7.97 13.02 5.02
C LEU A 174 -7.79 13.34 3.55
N ILE A 175 -8.12 14.56 3.10
CA ILE A 175 -7.91 14.95 1.71
C ILE A 175 -6.45 14.73 1.30
N ARG A 176 -5.50 15.03 2.21
CA ARG A 176 -4.07 14.83 1.99
C ARG A 176 -3.74 13.34 1.83
N LEU A 177 -4.21 12.50 2.76
CA LEU A 177 -4.01 11.05 2.73
C LEU A 177 -4.59 10.42 1.46
N PHE A 178 -5.85 10.72 1.13
CA PHE A 178 -6.51 10.23 -0.07
C PHE A 178 -5.81 10.71 -1.34
N GLY A 179 -5.51 12.00 -1.42
CA GLY A 179 -4.81 12.58 -2.56
C GLY A 179 -3.44 11.94 -2.78
N TYR A 180 -2.67 11.74 -1.71
CA TYR A 180 -1.37 11.06 -1.79
C TYR A 180 -1.51 9.63 -2.28
N LEU A 181 -2.48 8.86 -1.77
CA LEU A 181 -2.73 7.49 -2.24
C LEU A 181 -3.13 7.45 -3.71
N VAL A 182 -3.96 8.39 -4.17
CA VAL A 182 -4.35 8.49 -5.58
C VAL A 182 -3.14 8.78 -6.47
N PHE A 183 -2.27 9.72 -6.09
CA PHE A 183 -1.07 10.01 -6.87
C PHE A 183 -0.01 8.91 -6.78
N LEU A 184 0.08 8.20 -5.65
CA LEU A 184 0.91 6.99 -5.53
C LEU A 184 0.41 5.86 -6.43
N ALA A 185 -0.91 5.66 -6.51
CA ALA A 185 -1.52 4.71 -7.43
C ALA A 185 -1.25 5.12 -8.89
N ALA A 186 -1.42 6.40 -9.23
CA ALA A 186 -1.16 6.91 -10.57
C ALA A 186 0.31 6.75 -10.99
N ALA A 187 1.26 7.11 -10.11
CA ALA A 187 2.69 6.93 -10.35
C ALA A 187 3.05 5.45 -10.50
N SER A 188 2.50 4.59 -9.65
CA SER A 188 2.68 3.13 -9.73
C SER A 188 2.13 2.56 -11.05
N ASN A 189 0.99 3.07 -11.52
CA ASN A 189 0.40 2.67 -12.79
C ASN A 189 1.28 3.07 -13.98
N ILE A 190 1.88 4.27 -13.94
CA ILE A 190 2.84 4.71 -14.96
C ILE A 190 4.08 3.81 -14.98
N LEU A 191 4.57 3.41 -13.80
CA LEU A 191 5.66 2.44 -13.65
C LEU A 191 5.23 0.99 -13.98
N GLN A 192 3.97 0.77 -14.37
CA GLN A 192 3.39 -0.54 -14.66
C GLN A 192 3.46 -1.53 -13.49
N LEU A 193 3.45 -1.01 -12.26
CA LEU A 193 3.42 -1.81 -11.04
C LEU A 193 1.98 -2.17 -10.68
N THR A 194 1.35 -3.09 -11.44
CA THR A 194 -0.08 -3.40 -11.33
C THR A 194 -0.50 -3.81 -9.92
N MET A 195 0.27 -4.69 -9.26
CA MET A 195 -0.04 -5.13 -7.89
C MET A 195 -0.01 -3.99 -6.88
N ILE A 196 0.98 -3.10 -6.99
CA ILE A 196 1.14 -1.94 -6.09
C ILE A 196 0.06 -0.90 -6.36
N THR A 197 -0.27 -0.68 -7.64
CA THR A 197 -1.37 0.19 -8.07
C THR A 197 -2.69 -0.28 -7.47
N GLN A 198 -2.99 -1.58 -7.59
CA GLN A 198 -4.20 -2.16 -7.05
C GLN A 198 -4.24 -2.04 -5.53
N LEU A 199 -3.12 -2.31 -4.85
CA LEU A 199 -3.01 -2.14 -3.40
C LEU A 199 -3.37 -0.71 -2.97
N PHE A 200 -2.83 0.31 -3.64
CA PHE A 200 -3.17 1.71 -3.31
C PHE A 200 -4.63 2.05 -3.59
N ILE A 201 -5.21 1.51 -4.67
CA ILE A 201 -6.64 1.68 -4.97
C ILE A 201 -7.49 1.03 -3.88
N ASP A 202 -7.17 -0.19 -3.47
CA ASP A 202 -7.89 -0.93 -2.44
C ASP A 202 -7.81 -0.21 -1.08
N ILE A 203 -6.63 0.28 -0.70
CA ILE A 203 -6.45 1.10 0.52
C ILE A 203 -7.30 2.38 0.43
N THR A 204 -7.31 3.04 -0.73
CA THR A 204 -8.09 4.26 -0.95
C THR A 204 -9.60 4.00 -0.83
N GLN A 205 -10.09 2.85 -1.32
CA GLN A 205 -11.50 2.46 -1.23
C GLN A 205 -11.88 1.94 0.17
N TYR A 206 -10.93 1.39 0.91
CA TYR A 206 -11.12 0.92 2.27
C TYR A 206 -11.27 2.08 3.26
N LEU A 207 -10.55 3.18 3.09
CA LEU A 207 -10.60 4.33 4.01
C LEU A 207 -12.02 4.89 4.23
N PRO A 208 -12.82 5.23 3.20
CA PRO A 208 -14.18 5.74 3.40
C PRO A 208 -15.04 4.75 4.17
N ARG A 209 -14.93 3.46 3.85
CA ARG A 209 -15.67 2.37 4.50
C ARG A 209 -15.29 2.24 5.97
N LEU A 210 -14.00 2.35 6.28
CA LEU A 210 -13.49 2.39 7.64
C LEU A 210 -14.12 3.54 8.43
N PHE A 211 -14.12 4.75 7.86
CA PHE A 211 -14.76 5.92 8.47
C PHE A 211 -16.26 5.73 8.67
N THR A 212 -16.99 5.24 7.66
CA THR A 212 -18.42 4.97 7.78
C THR A 212 -18.70 3.94 8.86
N GLY A 213 -17.93 2.86 8.96
CA GLY A 213 -18.06 1.87 10.03
C GLY A 213 -17.84 2.45 11.42
N ILE A 214 -16.81 3.28 11.60
CA ILE A 214 -16.55 4.00 12.86
C ILE A 214 -17.73 4.92 13.20
N LEU A 215 -18.27 5.65 12.21
CA LEU A 215 -19.45 6.50 12.42
C LEU A 215 -20.69 5.69 12.80
N ILE A 216 -20.91 4.54 12.18
CA ILE A 216 -22.00 3.62 12.54
C ILE A 216 -21.84 3.16 13.99
N LEU A 217 -20.62 2.83 14.44
CA LEU A 217 -20.39 2.51 15.85
C LEU A 217 -20.73 3.69 16.76
N ILE A 218 -20.16 4.87 16.50
CA ILE A 218 -20.37 6.04 17.38
C ILE A 218 -21.86 6.40 17.45
N ILE A 219 -22.52 6.60 16.31
CA ILE A 219 -23.92 7.02 16.24
C ILE A 219 -24.84 5.90 16.73
N GLY A 220 -24.58 4.66 16.30
CA GLY A 220 -25.40 3.51 16.66
C GLY A 220 -25.35 3.23 18.16
N LEU A 221 -24.17 3.26 18.78
CA LEU A 221 -24.03 3.08 20.24
C LEU A 221 -24.76 4.18 21.01
N LEU A 222 -24.61 5.45 20.61
CA LEU A 222 -25.33 6.57 21.24
C LEU A 222 -26.86 6.47 21.05
N SER A 223 -27.30 5.97 19.90
CA SER A 223 -28.73 5.81 19.60
C SER A 223 -29.40 4.73 20.46
N ILE A 224 -28.63 3.76 20.96
CA ILE A 224 -29.17 2.67 21.80
C ILE A 224 -29.71 3.19 23.11
N ASP A 225 -29.05 4.15 23.75
CA ASP A 225 -29.53 4.73 25.00
C ASP A 225 -30.88 5.42 24.80
N VAL A 226 -31.01 6.21 23.72
CA VAL A 226 -32.27 6.88 23.35
C VAL A 226 -33.40 5.87 23.11
N VAL A 227 -33.12 4.82 22.34
CA VAL A 227 -34.09 3.76 22.07
C VAL A 227 -34.45 3.02 23.36
N MET A 228 -33.50 2.75 24.23
CA MET A 228 -33.73 2.04 25.47
C MET A 228 -34.54 2.84 26.48
N ASP A 229 -34.30 4.13 26.60
CA ASP A 229 -35.04 5.00 27.51
C ASP A 229 -36.50 5.14 27.07
N TYR A 230 -36.73 5.24 25.75
CA TYR A 230 -38.07 5.25 25.18
C TYR A 230 -38.81 3.93 25.48
N ILE A 231 -38.15 2.79 25.23
CA ILE A 231 -38.72 1.47 25.48
C ILE A 231 -39.00 1.28 26.98
N SER A 232 -38.03 1.54 27.85
CA SER A 232 -38.18 1.47 29.30
C SER A 232 -39.35 2.32 29.80
N SER A 233 -39.53 3.52 29.26
CA SER A 233 -40.66 4.40 29.60
C SER A 233 -42.00 3.84 29.18
N ALA A 234 -42.10 3.19 28.02
CA ALA A 234 -43.31 2.52 27.56
C ALA A 234 -43.69 1.34 28.47
N PHE A 235 -42.71 0.70 29.12
CA PHE A 235 -42.92 -0.45 30.00
C PHE A 235 -43.21 -0.08 31.47
N LYS A 236 -43.23 1.21 31.85
CA LYS A 236 -43.49 1.66 33.25
C LYS A 236 -44.83 1.24 33.87
N GLY A 237 -45.74 0.62 33.11
CA GLY A 237 -47.03 0.10 33.58
C GLY A 237 -47.17 -1.44 33.56
N ILE A 238 -46.13 -2.19 33.19
CA ILE A 238 -46.15 -3.66 33.10
C ILE A 238 -45.42 -4.25 34.33
N SER A 239 -45.76 -5.49 34.72
CA SER A 239 -45.17 -6.19 35.86
C SER A 239 -43.63 -6.24 35.81
N THR A 240 -43.01 -5.96 36.95
CA THR A 240 -41.57 -5.68 37.09
C THR A 240 -40.67 -6.87 36.74
N GLU A 241 -41.14 -8.10 36.94
CA GLU A 241 -40.33 -9.31 36.80
C GLU A 241 -39.96 -9.67 35.34
N GLU A 242 -40.77 -9.23 34.37
CA GLU A 242 -40.55 -9.52 32.94
C GLU A 242 -39.68 -8.46 32.26
N ILE A 243 -39.75 -7.22 32.74
CA ILE A 243 -39.02 -6.07 32.23
C ILE A 243 -37.53 -6.16 32.58
N ASP A 244 -37.22 -6.62 33.80
CA ASP A 244 -35.84 -6.69 34.32
C ASP A 244 -34.91 -7.58 33.50
N ILE A 245 -35.44 -8.62 32.84
CA ILE A 245 -34.65 -9.52 31.98
C ILE A 245 -34.69 -9.04 30.52
N PHE A 246 -35.82 -8.49 30.07
CA PHE A 246 -36.01 -8.09 28.68
C PHE A 246 -35.15 -6.88 28.29
N LEU A 247 -35.08 -5.85 29.14
CA LEU A 247 -34.34 -4.62 28.82
C LEU A 247 -32.84 -4.85 28.60
N PRO A 248 -32.10 -5.57 29.48
CA PRO A 248 -30.69 -5.88 29.24
C PRO A 248 -30.46 -6.73 27.99
N LEU A 249 -31.34 -7.71 27.73
CA LEU A 249 -31.26 -8.54 26.52
C LEU A 249 -31.44 -7.72 25.26
N LEU A 250 -32.44 -6.84 25.23
CA LEU A 250 -32.70 -5.97 24.09
C LEU A 250 -31.54 -5.00 23.87
N ARG A 251 -31.01 -4.40 24.94
CA ARG A 251 -29.82 -3.54 24.86
C ARG A 251 -28.61 -4.29 24.27
N GLY A 252 -28.33 -5.50 24.76
CA GLY A 252 -27.27 -6.36 24.22
C GLY A 252 -27.47 -6.73 22.75
N PHE A 253 -28.71 -7.02 22.36
CA PHE A 253 -29.07 -7.30 20.97
C PHE A 253 -28.84 -6.10 20.05
N LEU A 254 -29.25 -4.90 20.47
CA LEU A 254 -29.02 -3.68 19.69
C LEU A 254 -27.52 -3.37 19.56
N TYR A 255 -26.72 -3.55 20.63
CA TYR A 255 -25.27 -3.40 20.56
C TYR A 255 -24.66 -4.35 19.52
N LEU A 256 -25.08 -5.61 19.55
CA LEU A 256 -24.64 -6.61 18.61
C LEU A 256 -25.01 -6.22 17.17
N ILE A 257 -26.23 -5.75 16.90
CA ILE A 257 -26.63 -5.27 15.57
C ILE A 257 -25.72 -4.13 15.10
N VAL A 258 -25.52 -3.11 15.93
CA VAL A 258 -24.68 -1.96 15.57
C VAL A 258 -23.25 -2.39 15.26
N ILE A 259 -22.68 -3.28 16.08
CA ILE A 259 -21.34 -3.83 15.85
C ILE A 259 -21.29 -4.62 14.53
N LEU A 260 -22.27 -5.50 14.27
CA LEU A 260 -22.30 -6.26 13.02
C LEU A 260 -22.42 -5.37 11.79
N LEU A 261 -23.30 -4.35 11.84
CA LEU A 261 -23.46 -3.39 10.75
C LEU A 261 -22.18 -2.59 10.48
N ALA A 262 -21.49 -2.18 11.55
CA ALA A 262 -20.21 -1.48 11.41
C ALA A 262 -19.13 -2.38 10.81
N LEU A 263 -18.99 -3.61 11.32
CA LEU A 263 -18.02 -4.59 10.82
C LEU A 263 -18.27 -4.93 9.35
N ASP A 264 -19.53 -5.13 8.97
CA ASP A 264 -19.93 -5.38 7.58
C ASP A 264 -19.57 -4.21 6.66
N THR A 265 -19.84 -2.98 7.11
CA THR A 265 -19.46 -1.75 6.38
C THR A 265 -17.95 -1.65 6.19
N MET A 266 -17.17 -2.06 7.20
CA MET A 266 -15.71 -2.13 7.17
C MET A 266 -15.16 -3.32 6.36
N LEU A 267 -16.02 -4.05 5.62
CA LEU A 267 -15.64 -5.25 4.86
C LEU A 267 -15.05 -6.37 5.71
N VAL A 268 -15.32 -6.36 7.02
CA VAL A 268 -14.95 -7.47 7.89
C VAL A 268 -15.97 -8.57 7.66
N ASN A 269 -15.49 -9.80 7.42
CA ASN A 269 -16.37 -10.93 7.16
C ASN A 269 -17.20 -11.30 8.41
N THR A 270 -18.45 -10.85 8.43
CA THR A 270 -19.43 -11.09 9.50
C THR A 270 -20.16 -12.43 9.36
N SER A 271 -19.90 -13.21 8.29
CA SER A 271 -20.56 -14.51 8.04
C SER A 271 -20.37 -15.49 9.20
N ILE A 272 -19.18 -15.48 9.81
CA ILE A 272 -18.89 -16.30 10.99
C ILE A 272 -19.80 -15.90 12.16
N LEU A 273 -20.03 -14.61 12.36
CA LEU A 273 -20.87 -14.11 13.43
C LEU A 273 -22.33 -14.50 13.17
N TYR A 274 -22.84 -14.36 11.95
CA TYR A 274 -24.19 -14.82 11.60
C TYR A 274 -24.38 -16.33 11.78
N LEU A 275 -23.36 -17.14 11.47
CA LEU A 275 -23.41 -18.60 11.64
C LEU A 275 -23.60 -19.01 13.10
N PHE A 276 -22.93 -18.34 14.04
CA PHE A 276 -23.07 -18.62 15.47
C PHE A 276 -24.31 -17.95 16.09
N LEU A 277 -24.61 -16.72 15.69
CA LEU A 277 -25.68 -15.92 16.29
C LEU A 277 -27.07 -16.30 15.80
N GLY A 278 -27.20 -16.75 14.55
CA GLY A 278 -28.48 -17.19 13.98
C GLY A 278 -29.14 -18.29 14.81
N PRO A 279 -28.46 -19.43 15.05
CA PRO A 279 -28.99 -20.51 15.90
C PRO A 279 -29.30 -20.06 17.33
N LEU A 280 -28.46 -19.21 17.93
CA LEU A 280 -28.72 -18.66 19.27
C LEU A 280 -29.97 -17.79 19.31
N ALA A 281 -30.17 -16.94 18.29
CA ALA A 281 -31.35 -16.10 18.17
C ALA A 281 -32.63 -16.93 18.01
N TRP A 282 -32.62 -17.96 17.16
CA TRP A 282 -33.73 -18.91 17.04
C TRP A 282 -33.97 -19.68 18.34
N GLY A 283 -32.91 -20.10 19.03
CA GLY A 283 -33.01 -20.77 20.33
C GLY A 283 -33.68 -19.89 21.39
N LEU A 284 -33.25 -18.63 21.50
CA LEU A 284 -33.87 -17.65 22.40
C LEU A 284 -35.32 -17.37 22.01
N ALA A 285 -35.62 -17.22 20.72
CA ALA A 285 -36.97 -17.00 20.23
C ALA A 285 -37.91 -18.16 20.59
N VAL A 286 -37.45 -19.41 20.46
CA VAL A 286 -38.20 -20.60 20.86
C VAL A 286 -38.45 -20.61 22.37
N VAL A 287 -37.43 -20.32 23.19
CA VAL A 287 -37.58 -20.27 24.66
C VAL A 287 -38.60 -19.21 25.07
N ILE A 288 -38.53 -18.01 24.49
CA ILE A 288 -39.48 -16.92 24.76
C ILE A 288 -40.89 -17.32 24.31
N ALA A 289 -41.05 -17.85 23.10
CA ALA A 289 -42.35 -18.29 22.57
C ALA A 289 -42.99 -19.40 23.43
N PHE A 290 -42.19 -20.36 23.91
CA PHE A 290 -42.68 -21.41 24.81
C PHE A 290 -43.09 -20.87 26.17
N LYS A 291 -42.26 -19.99 26.77
CA LYS A 291 -42.50 -19.42 28.10
C LYS A 291 -43.80 -18.62 28.15
N TYR A 292 -44.07 -17.80 27.13
CA TYR A 292 -45.18 -16.85 27.13
C TYR A 292 -46.40 -17.29 26.30
N GLY A 293 -46.25 -18.17 25.32
CA GLY A 293 -47.37 -18.60 24.45
C GLY A 293 -47.88 -20.01 24.75
N VAL A 294 -46.98 -20.97 24.93
CA VAL A 294 -47.33 -22.40 24.94
C VAL A 294 -47.56 -22.93 26.35
N LYS A 295 -46.83 -22.42 27.34
CA LYS A 295 -46.92 -22.85 28.75
C LYS A 295 -48.36 -22.79 29.27
N ASP A 296 -49.03 -21.66 29.07
CA ASP A 296 -50.38 -21.44 29.63
C ASP A 296 -51.43 -22.30 28.95
N ALA A 297 -51.31 -22.52 27.64
CA ALA A 297 -52.18 -23.43 26.88
C ALA A 297 -52.02 -24.89 27.33
N ILE A 298 -50.80 -25.35 27.57
CA ILE A 298 -50.54 -26.70 28.07
C ILE A 298 -51.06 -26.87 29.49
N VAL A 299 -50.88 -25.87 30.36
CA VAL A 299 -51.36 -25.90 31.75
C VAL A 299 -52.89 -25.90 31.80
N ALA A 300 -53.56 -25.12 30.95
CA ALA A 300 -55.02 -25.10 30.84
C ALA A 300 -55.57 -26.46 30.38
N TYR A 301 -55.00 -27.03 29.32
CA TYR A 301 -55.37 -28.35 28.81
C TYR A 301 -55.11 -29.48 29.82
N ALA A 302 -54.02 -29.40 30.58
CA ALA A 302 -53.71 -30.37 31.64
C ALA A 302 -54.65 -30.27 32.85
N LYS A 303 -55.26 -29.10 33.10
CA LYS A 303 -56.28 -28.90 34.13
C LYS A 303 -57.66 -29.40 33.71
N GLU A 304 -58.03 -29.31 32.44
CA GLU A 304 -59.31 -29.85 31.92
C GLU A 304 -59.35 -31.39 31.85
N ARG A 305 -58.19 -32.05 31.86
CA ARG A 305 -58.06 -33.51 31.81
C ARG A 305 -57.79 -34.19 33.17
N LYS A 306 -57.81 -33.45 34.27
CA LYS A 306 -57.79 -33.99 35.65
C LYS A 306 -59.16 -33.88 36.28
#